data_AF-A0A4R4VU87-F1
#
_entry.id   AF-A0A4R4VU87-F1
#
_cell.length_a   1.000
_cell.length_b   1.000
_cell.length_c   1.000
_cell.angle_alpha   90.00
_cell.angle_beta   90.00
_cell.angle_gamma   90.00
#
_symmetry.space_group_name_H-M   'P 1'
#
loop_
_entity.id
_entity.type
_entity.pdbx_description
1 polymer ?
#
loop_
_entity_poly.entity_id
_entity_poly.type
_entity_poly.pdbx_seq_one_letter_code
_entity_poly.pdbx_strand_id
1 'polypeptide(L)'
;MAASRNASAVPAGPRRVSFSRIQEPLEVPDLLALQTESFDWLLGNEKWKARVEAARQAGRRDVPTQSGLEEIFEEISPIEDFSGTMSLSFRDHRFEPPKYSVDECKDKDMTFSAPMFVTAEFINNTTGEIKSQTVFMGDFPLMTPKGTFIINGTERVVVSQLVRSPGVYFERNVDKTSDKDLYGCKVIPSRGAWLEFEIDKRDSV
;
A
#
# COMPACT_ATOMS: atom_id res chain seq x y z
N MET A 1 21.29 -11.00 -15.63
CA MET A 1 21.07 -12.16 -14.74
C MET A 1 20.54 -11.67 -13.39
N ALA A 2 19.28 -11.27 -13.33
CA ALA A 2 18.59 -10.93 -12.08
C ALA A 2 17.13 -11.38 -12.22
N ALA A 3 16.94 -12.68 -12.17
CA ALA A 3 15.64 -13.32 -12.07
C ALA A 3 15.12 -13.17 -10.63
N SER A 4 13.85 -12.80 -10.49
CA SER A 4 13.12 -12.70 -9.21
C SER A 4 13.39 -13.92 -8.33
N ARG A 5 13.86 -13.68 -7.10
CA ARG A 5 14.23 -14.73 -6.12
C ARG A 5 13.11 -15.06 -5.12
N ASN A 6 11.89 -14.60 -5.36
CA ASN A 6 10.71 -15.10 -4.65
C ASN A 6 10.23 -16.39 -5.30
N ALA A 7 11.13 -17.31 -5.67
CA ALA A 7 10.73 -18.57 -6.26
C ALA A 7 10.06 -19.43 -5.18
N SER A 8 8.89 -19.97 -5.52
CA SER A 8 8.26 -20.99 -4.69
C SER A 8 9.19 -22.21 -4.66
N ALA A 9 9.66 -22.62 -3.47
CA ALA A 9 10.47 -23.83 -3.35
C ALA A 9 9.64 -25.01 -3.88
N VAL A 10 10.02 -25.57 -5.03
CA VAL A 10 9.28 -26.68 -5.63
C VAL A 10 9.32 -27.85 -4.66
N PRO A 11 8.20 -28.22 -4.01
CA PRO A 11 8.21 -29.34 -3.10
C PRO A 11 8.57 -30.59 -3.90
N ALA A 12 9.31 -31.51 -3.27
CA ALA A 12 9.64 -32.80 -3.85
C ALA A 12 8.36 -33.65 -3.99
N GLY A 13 7.57 -33.35 -5.01
CA GLY A 13 6.39 -34.12 -5.38
C GLY A 13 6.77 -35.46 -6.01
N PRO A 14 5.78 -36.32 -6.27
CA PRO A 14 6.03 -37.55 -7.01
C PRO A 14 6.64 -37.24 -8.38
N ARG A 15 7.61 -38.06 -8.81
CA ARG A 15 8.31 -37.88 -10.09
C ARG A 15 7.29 -37.87 -11.25
N ARG A 16 7.04 -36.69 -11.81
CA ARG A 16 6.20 -36.48 -13.00
C ARG A 16 7.11 -36.31 -14.22
N VAL A 17 6.93 -37.15 -15.23
CA VAL A 17 7.66 -37.03 -16.50
C VAL A 17 7.13 -35.83 -17.28
N SER A 18 8.00 -34.90 -17.63
CA SER A 18 7.70 -33.76 -18.50
C SER A 18 8.22 -34.03 -19.91
N PHE A 19 7.45 -33.66 -20.92
CA PHE A 19 7.85 -33.68 -22.34
C PHE A 19 8.32 -32.29 -22.83
N SER A 20 8.57 -31.35 -21.90
CA SER A 20 9.06 -30.01 -22.21
C SER A 20 10.40 -30.08 -22.96
N ARG A 21 10.44 -29.47 -24.14
CA ARG A 21 11.66 -29.36 -24.95
C ARG A 21 12.49 -28.12 -24.60
N ILE A 22 11.86 -27.11 -24.00
CA ILE A 22 12.49 -25.85 -23.60
C ILE A 22 12.74 -25.90 -22.10
N GLN A 23 13.94 -25.49 -21.67
CA GLN A 23 14.24 -25.30 -20.26
C GLN A 23 13.70 -23.95 -19.78
N GLU A 24 12.98 -23.95 -18.67
CA GLU A 24 12.45 -22.72 -18.07
C GLU A 24 13.60 -21.93 -17.44
N PRO A 25 13.90 -20.71 -17.93
CA PRO A 25 15.00 -19.91 -17.41
C PRO A 25 14.65 -19.18 -16.10
N LEU A 26 13.37 -19.16 -15.73
CA LEU A 26 12.82 -18.48 -14.57
C LEU A 26 11.84 -19.41 -13.87
N GLU A 27 11.99 -19.55 -12.57
CA GLU A 27 11.07 -20.33 -11.74
C GLU A 27 9.77 -19.56 -11.46
N VAL A 28 8.72 -20.31 -11.12
CA VAL A 28 7.43 -19.71 -10.76
C VAL A 28 7.58 -18.91 -9.46
N PRO A 29 7.26 -17.60 -9.48
CA PRO A 29 7.33 -16.78 -8.28
C PRO A 29 6.26 -17.19 -7.27
N ASP A 30 6.41 -16.72 -6.04
CA ASP A 30 5.40 -16.85 -5.00
C ASP A 30 4.09 -16.20 -5.48
N LEU A 31 3.05 -17.02 -5.58
CA LEU A 31 1.74 -16.60 -6.09
C LEU A 31 0.96 -15.74 -5.08
N LEU A 32 1.37 -15.76 -3.81
CA LEU A 32 0.80 -14.90 -2.76
C LEU A 32 1.58 -13.59 -2.59
N ALA A 33 2.72 -13.46 -3.27
CA ALA A 33 3.63 -12.32 -3.18
C ALA A 33 2.88 -10.99 -3.28
N LEU A 34 1.96 -10.84 -4.24
CA LEU A 34 1.23 -9.58 -4.43
C LEU A 34 0.52 -9.12 -3.15
N GLN A 35 -0.12 -10.04 -2.43
CA GLN A 35 -0.86 -9.75 -1.20
C GLN A 35 0.10 -9.56 -0.03
N THR A 36 1.00 -10.51 0.18
CA THR A 36 1.89 -10.53 1.34
C THR A 36 2.91 -9.39 1.29
N GLU A 37 3.49 -9.13 0.13
CA GLU A 37 4.51 -8.10 -0.03
C GLU A 37 3.95 -6.68 0.12
N SER A 38 2.73 -6.45 -0.37
CA SER A 38 2.01 -5.18 -0.24
C SER A 38 1.68 -4.90 1.22
N PHE A 39 1.19 -5.89 1.96
CA PHE A 39 0.86 -5.73 3.37
C PHE A 39 2.12 -5.59 4.26
N ASP A 40 3.18 -6.35 3.96
CA ASP A 40 4.46 -6.21 4.64
C ASP A 40 5.05 -4.79 4.47
N TRP A 41 4.91 -4.18 3.27
CA TRP A 41 5.29 -2.78 3.01
C TRP A 41 4.45 -1.79 3.82
N LEU A 42 3.12 -2.00 3.86
CA LEU A 42 2.22 -1.13 4.64
C LEU A 42 2.65 -1.09 6.11
N LEU A 43 2.93 -2.24 6.71
CA LEU A 43 3.28 -2.33 8.12
C LEU A 43 4.72 -1.87 8.43
N GLY A 44 5.64 -1.98 7.47
CA GLY A 44 7.06 -1.75 7.69
C GLY A 44 7.71 -2.86 8.53
N ASN A 45 7.26 -4.11 8.38
CA ASN A 45 7.74 -5.22 9.22
C ASN A 45 9.15 -5.72 8.84
N GLU A 46 9.69 -6.63 9.64
CA GLU A 46 11.05 -7.17 9.43
C GLU A 46 11.24 -7.87 8.08
N LYS A 47 10.19 -8.50 7.53
CA LYS A 47 10.26 -9.10 6.18
C LYS A 47 10.42 -8.05 5.10
N TRP A 48 9.68 -6.95 5.17
CA TRP A 48 9.86 -5.83 4.26
C TRP A 48 11.22 -5.16 4.44
N LYS A 49 11.67 -4.89 5.67
CA LYS A 49 13.01 -4.32 5.93
C LYS A 49 14.13 -5.19 5.35
N ALA A 50 14.04 -6.51 5.51
CA ALA A 50 14.99 -7.44 4.92
C ALA A 50 14.98 -7.37 3.37
N ARG A 51 13.82 -7.20 2.75
CA ARG A 51 13.70 -6.98 1.29
C ARG A 51 14.34 -5.66 0.86
N VAL A 52 14.13 -4.58 1.60
CA VAL A 52 14.75 -3.27 1.35
C VAL A 52 16.28 -3.36 1.41
N GLU A 53 16.81 -3.99 2.46
CA GLU A 53 18.26 -4.16 2.62
C GLU A 53 18.87 -5.03 1.51
N ALA A 54 18.21 -6.13 1.15
CA ALA A 54 18.62 -6.96 0.03
C ALA A 54 18.58 -6.21 -1.32
N ALA A 55 17.58 -5.34 -1.54
CA ALA A 55 17.49 -4.50 -2.73
C ALA A 55 18.61 -3.46 -2.78
N ARG A 56 18.92 -2.82 -1.64
CA ARG A 56 20.01 -1.85 -1.49
C ARG A 56 21.37 -2.47 -1.80
N GLN A 57 21.65 -3.66 -1.26
CA GLN A 57 22.89 -4.40 -1.54
C GLN A 57 23.03 -4.78 -3.01
N ALA A 58 21.90 -5.06 -3.68
CA ALA A 58 21.85 -5.35 -5.11
C ALA A 58 21.85 -4.09 -6.01
N GLY A 59 21.90 -2.88 -5.43
CA GLY A 59 21.82 -1.61 -6.16
C GLY A 59 20.48 -1.35 -6.84
N ARG A 60 19.41 -2.04 -6.43
CA ARG A 60 18.06 -1.85 -6.97
C ARG A 60 17.32 -0.74 -6.23
N ARG A 61 16.37 -0.12 -6.93
CA ARG A 61 15.52 0.98 -6.44
C ARG A 61 14.02 0.71 -6.65
N ASP A 62 13.67 -0.55 -6.85
CA ASP A 62 12.31 -1.04 -7.10
C ASP A 62 11.47 -1.17 -5.81
N VAL A 63 12.13 -1.29 -4.65
CA VAL A 63 11.46 -1.39 -3.35
C VAL A 63 11.44 -0.02 -2.65
N PRO A 64 10.27 0.47 -2.20
CA PRO A 64 10.18 1.68 -1.39
C PRO A 64 11.03 1.57 -0.12
N THR A 65 11.75 2.63 0.24
CA THR A 65 12.58 2.68 1.45
C THR A 65 11.82 3.12 2.70
N GLN A 66 10.60 3.63 2.52
CA GLN A 66 9.70 4.09 3.57
C GLN A 66 8.47 3.18 3.60
N SER A 67 8.00 2.86 4.81
CA SER A 67 6.81 2.03 4.98
C SER A 67 5.52 2.81 4.75
N GLY A 68 4.44 2.13 4.38
CA GLY A 68 3.18 2.82 4.07
C GLY A 68 2.56 3.56 5.25
N LEU A 69 2.63 3.01 6.47
CA LEU A 69 2.13 3.70 7.67
C LEU A 69 2.99 4.91 8.05
N GLU A 70 4.31 4.80 7.90
CA GLU A 70 5.23 5.91 8.13
C GLU A 70 4.98 7.05 7.14
N GLU A 71 4.80 6.75 5.86
CA GLU A 71 4.42 7.73 4.83
C GLU A 71 3.12 8.48 5.22
N ILE A 72 2.11 7.76 5.71
CA ILE A 72 0.83 8.36 6.14
C ILE A 72 1.02 9.27 7.37
N PHE A 73 1.80 8.83 8.37
CA PHE A 73 2.03 9.63 9.58
C PHE A 73 2.87 10.87 9.30
N GLU A 74 3.81 10.81 8.36
CA GLU A 74 4.54 11.97 7.87
C GLU A 74 3.65 12.91 7.05
N GLU A 75 2.78 12.38 6.19
CA GLU A 75 1.88 13.20 5.36
C GLU A 75 0.90 14.04 6.22
N ILE A 76 0.37 13.44 7.29
CA ILE A 76 -0.61 14.11 8.16
C ILE A 76 0.03 15.04 9.20
N SER A 77 1.34 14.92 9.45
CA SER A 77 2.03 15.68 10.50
C SER A 77 2.83 16.86 9.93
N PRO A 78 2.83 18.03 10.57
CA PRO A 78 2.05 18.38 11.76
C PRO A 78 0.60 18.74 11.44
N ILE A 79 -0.30 18.45 12.38
CA ILE A 79 -1.65 19.02 12.42
C ILE A 79 -1.58 20.31 13.23
N GLU A 80 -1.96 21.44 12.63
CA GLU A 80 -1.89 22.75 13.26
C GLU A 80 -3.29 23.37 13.44
N ASP A 81 -3.46 24.17 14.48
CA ASP A 81 -4.64 25.02 14.63
C ASP A 81 -4.57 26.22 13.66
N PHE A 82 -5.71 26.89 13.44
CA PHE A 82 -5.79 28.04 12.54
C PHE A 82 -4.79 29.17 12.88
N SER A 83 -4.45 29.33 14.17
CA SER A 83 -3.53 30.39 14.61
C SER A 83 -2.07 29.95 14.63
N GLY A 84 -1.75 28.68 14.34
CA GLY A 84 -0.39 28.12 14.40
C GLY A 84 0.22 28.12 15.81
N THR A 85 -0.60 28.21 16.84
CA THR A 85 -0.18 28.27 18.25
C THR A 85 0.01 26.88 18.86
N MET A 86 -0.65 25.87 18.31
CA MET A 86 -0.63 24.49 18.76
C MET A 86 -0.42 23.56 17.57
N SER A 87 0.46 22.58 17.73
CA SER A 87 0.66 21.54 16.73
C SER A 87 0.70 20.15 17.35
N LEU A 88 0.25 19.15 16.58
CA LEU A 88 0.28 17.73 16.93
C LEU A 88 1.01 16.95 15.84
N SER A 89 1.99 16.15 16.23
CA SER A 89 2.76 15.29 15.32
C SER A 89 2.70 13.84 15.76
N PHE A 90 2.74 12.92 14.80
CA PHE A 90 2.75 11.48 15.03
C PHE A 90 4.08 10.88 14.57
N ARG A 91 4.67 10.02 15.41
CA ARG A 91 5.93 9.31 15.13
C ARG A 91 5.90 7.90 15.71
N ASP A 92 6.83 7.06 15.26
CA ASP A 92 7.15 5.76 15.85
C ASP A 92 5.92 4.85 16.08
N HIS A 93 5.29 4.41 15.00
CA HIS A 93 4.23 3.41 15.12
C HIS A 93 4.81 2.05 15.50
N ARG A 94 4.11 1.33 16.37
CA ARG A 94 4.43 -0.05 16.73
C ARG A 94 3.18 -0.88 16.93
N PHE A 95 3.32 -2.17 16.68
CA PHE A 95 2.30 -3.16 16.94
C PHE A 95 2.68 -3.98 18.17
N GLU A 96 1.74 -4.18 19.07
CA GLU A 96 1.85 -5.23 20.07
C GLU A 96 1.48 -6.60 19.47
N PRO A 97 1.86 -7.71 20.11
CA PRO A 97 1.46 -9.03 19.65
C PRO A 97 -0.07 -9.18 19.56
N PRO A 98 -0.59 -9.96 18.59
CA PRO A 98 -2.01 -10.26 18.50
C PRO A 98 -2.51 -10.94 19.78
N LYS A 99 -3.70 -10.54 20.23
CA LYS A 99 -4.30 -11.06 21.48
C LYS A 99 -4.73 -12.54 21.36
N TYR A 100 -5.09 -12.97 20.15
CA TYR A 100 -5.61 -14.30 19.86
C TYR A 100 -4.96 -14.86 18.59
N SER A 101 -4.90 -16.18 18.51
CA SER A 101 -4.45 -16.88 17.30
C SER A 101 -5.50 -16.84 16.18
N VAL A 102 -5.07 -17.15 14.95
CA VAL A 102 -5.96 -17.20 13.78
C VAL A 102 -7.11 -18.19 13.98
N ASP A 103 -6.84 -19.36 14.56
CA ASP A 103 -7.85 -20.41 14.77
C ASP A 103 -8.84 -20.01 15.86
N GLU A 104 -8.37 -19.42 16.96
CA GLU A 104 -9.26 -18.88 18.01
C GLU A 104 -10.16 -17.76 17.49
N CYS A 105 -9.65 -16.90 16.62
CA CYS A 105 -10.46 -15.85 16.02
C CYS A 105 -11.58 -16.43 15.15
N LYS A 106 -11.33 -17.53 14.43
CA LYS A 106 -12.33 -18.25 13.64
C LYS A 106 -13.38 -18.91 14.54
N ASP A 107 -12.96 -19.58 15.60
CA ASP A 107 -13.85 -20.35 16.47
C ASP A 107 -14.75 -19.46 17.36
N LYS A 108 -14.27 -18.27 17.72
CA LYS A 108 -14.96 -17.34 18.65
C LYS A 108 -15.59 -16.13 17.95
N ASP A 109 -15.71 -16.16 16.63
CA ASP A 109 -16.24 -15.06 15.82
C ASP A 109 -15.53 -13.70 16.05
N MET A 110 -14.21 -13.73 16.28
CA MET A 110 -13.39 -12.54 16.53
C MET A 110 -12.62 -12.11 15.28
N THR A 111 -12.10 -10.88 15.30
CA THR A 111 -11.19 -10.37 14.27
C THR A 111 -9.73 -10.63 14.66
N PHE A 112 -8.92 -11.14 13.73
CA PHE A 112 -7.49 -11.32 13.94
C PHE A 112 -6.76 -9.98 13.75
N SER A 113 -6.36 -9.37 14.86
CA SER A 113 -5.79 -8.02 14.91
C SER A 113 -4.74 -7.87 16.00
N ALA A 114 -3.90 -6.85 15.85
CA ALA A 114 -2.90 -6.42 16.83
C ALA A 114 -3.15 -4.98 17.31
N PRO A 115 -2.98 -4.67 18.60
CA PRO A 115 -3.02 -3.29 19.09
C PRO A 115 -1.94 -2.44 18.43
N MET A 116 -2.31 -1.30 17.86
CA MET A 116 -1.38 -0.33 17.29
C MET A 116 -1.22 0.88 18.22
N PHE A 117 0.03 1.25 18.47
CA PHE A 117 0.40 2.42 19.26
C PHE A 117 1.28 3.35 18.44
N VAL A 118 1.13 4.65 18.68
CA VAL A 118 1.91 5.71 18.02
C VAL A 118 2.35 6.71 19.08
N THR A 119 3.56 7.25 18.95
CA THR A 119 4.03 8.35 19.79
C THR A 119 3.48 9.65 19.24
N ALA A 120 2.60 10.31 19.99
CA ALA A 120 2.04 11.61 19.66
C ALA A 120 2.78 12.70 20.43
N GLU A 121 3.23 13.73 19.72
CA GLU A 121 3.91 14.90 20.28
C GLU A 121 3.02 16.13 20.07
N PHE A 122 2.54 16.70 21.17
CA PHE A 122 1.82 17.97 21.18
C PHE A 122 2.79 19.09 21.54
N ILE A 123 2.82 20.14 20.73
CA ILE A 123 3.68 21.31 20.91
C ILE A 123 2.81 22.54 21.06
N ASN A 124 2.99 23.28 22.15
CA ASN A 124 2.47 24.63 22.27
C ASN A 124 3.56 25.62 21.84
N ASN A 125 3.42 26.20 20.65
CA ASN A 125 4.39 27.12 20.06
C ASN A 125 4.52 28.44 20.85
N THR A 126 3.53 28.78 21.68
CA THR A 126 3.55 30.00 22.50
C THR A 126 4.39 29.81 23.76
N THR A 127 4.26 28.66 24.43
CA THR A 127 4.97 28.37 25.68
C THR A 127 6.26 27.57 25.47
N GLY A 128 6.43 26.93 24.31
CA GLY A 128 7.49 25.98 24.04
C GLY A 128 7.31 24.62 24.73
N GLU A 129 6.15 24.37 25.35
CA GLU A 129 5.87 23.12 26.04
C GLU A 129 5.64 21.99 25.04
N ILE A 130 6.36 20.88 25.21
CA ILE A 130 6.22 19.66 24.42
C ILE A 130 5.70 18.55 25.33
N LYS A 131 4.55 17.96 24.96
CA LYS A 131 3.98 16.79 25.63
C LYS A 131 4.05 15.61 24.68
N SER A 132 4.85 14.61 25.03
CA SER A 132 4.94 13.35 24.28
C SER A 132 4.21 12.25 25.03
N GLN A 133 3.34 11.53 24.33
CA GLN A 133 2.60 10.41 24.89
C GLN A 133 2.45 9.28 23.86
N THR A 134 2.57 8.04 24.32
CA THR A 134 2.11 6.88 23.53
C THR A 134 0.59 6.82 23.53
N VAL A 135 -0.01 6.89 22.34
CA VAL A 135 -1.46 6.79 22.12
C VAL A 135 -1.80 5.44 21.51
N PHE A 136 -2.83 4.79 22.05
CA PHE A 136 -3.45 3.63 21.43
C PHE A 136 -4.33 4.10 20.27
N MET A 137 -3.98 3.70 19.05
CA MET A 137 -4.70 4.11 17.83
C MET A 137 -5.88 3.18 17.51
N GLY A 138 -5.82 1.93 17.97
CA GLY A 138 -6.85 0.92 17.71
C GLY A 138 -6.27 -0.47 17.49
N ASP A 139 -7.15 -1.47 17.44
CA ASP A 139 -6.79 -2.82 17.01
C ASP A 139 -6.75 -2.85 15.47
N PHE A 140 -5.58 -3.16 14.90
CA PHE A 140 -5.34 -3.18 13.46
C PHE A 140 -5.40 -4.62 12.91
N PRO A 141 -6.27 -4.93 11.93
CA PRO A 141 -6.37 -6.26 11.34
C PRO A 141 -5.05 -6.71 10.70
N LEU A 142 -4.64 -7.95 10.97
CA LEU A 142 -3.41 -8.52 10.40
C LEU A 142 -3.71 -9.55 9.33
N MET A 143 -2.85 -9.59 8.32
CA MET A 143 -2.87 -10.60 7.27
C MET A 143 -2.31 -11.93 7.80
N THR A 144 -3.00 -13.03 7.52
CA THR A 144 -2.53 -14.38 7.81
C THR A 144 -1.43 -14.80 6.82
N PRO A 145 -0.66 -15.86 7.08
CA PRO A 145 0.32 -16.39 6.12
C PRO A 145 -0.27 -16.82 4.77
N LYS A 146 -1.61 -16.96 4.66
CA LYS A 146 -2.31 -17.34 3.43
C LYS A 146 -2.71 -16.14 2.56
N GLY A 147 -2.37 -14.91 2.97
CA GLY A 147 -2.79 -13.70 2.26
C GLY A 147 -4.26 -13.30 2.51
N THR A 148 -4.83 -13.74 3.63
CA THR A 148 -6.24 -13.51 4.01
C THR A 148 -6.35 -12.74 5.33
N PHE A 149 -7.54 -12.26 5.66
CA PHE A 149 -7.86 -11.59 6.92
C PHE A 149 -9.01 -12.33 7.61
N ILE A 150 -8.98 -12.42 8.94
CA ILE A 150 -10.11 -12.94 9.71
C ILE A 150 -10.87 -11.75 10.29
N ILE A 151 -12.10 -11.53 9.81
CA ILE A 151 -12.97 -10.44 10.25
C ILE A 151 -14.25 -11.06 10.80
N ASN A 152 -14.47 -10.91 12.10
CA ASN A 152 -15.61 -11.50 12.83
C ASN A 152 -15.79 -12.99 12.53
N GLY A 153 -14.74 -13.79 12.77
CA GLY A 153 -14.72 -15.24 12.52
C GLY A 153 -14.57 -15.65 11.05
N THR A 154 -14.85 -14.76 10.11
CA THR A 154 -14.90 -15.09 8.69
C THR A 154 -13.60 -14.74 7.99
N GLU A 155 -13.07 -15.69 7.22
CA GLU A 155 -11.90 -15.46 6.37
C GLU A 155 -12.29 -14.66 5.12
N ARG A 156 -11.58 -13.55 4.88
CA ARG A 156 -11.83 -12.59 3.81
C ARG A 156 -10.54 -12.31 3.04
N VAL A 157 -10.69 -11.92 1.78
CA VAL A 157 -9.59 -11.53 0.90
C VAL A 157 -9.83 -10.12 0.40
N VAL A 158 -8.81 -9.27 0.46
CA VAL A 158 -8.82 -7.95 -0.16
C VAL A 158 -8.38 -8.11 -1.62
N VAL A 159 -9.27 -7.78 -2.55
CA VAL A 159 -9.00 -7.92 -3.99
C VAL A 159 -8.31 -6.68 -4.52
N SER A 160 -7.25 -6.86 -5.29
CA SER A 160 -6.55 -5.76 -5.96
C SER A 160 -7.46 -5.10 -7.00
N GLN A 161 -7.60 -3.78 -6.91
CA GLN A 161 -8.40 -3.00 -7.84
C GLN A 161 -7.52 -2.44 -8.97
N LEU A 162 -8.02 -2.48 -10.21
CA LEU A 162 -7.44 -1.74 -11.32
C LEU A 162 -8.12 -0.37 -11.44
N VAL A 163 -7.33 0.69 -11.28
CA VAL A 163 -7.75 2.08 -11.42
C VAL A 163 -6.85 2.80 -12.43
N ARG A 164 -7.35 3.88 -13.02
CA ARG A 164 -6.52 4.74 -13.86
C ARG A 164 -5.47 5.42 -12.99
N SER A 165 -4.22 5.45 -13.46
CA SER A 165 -3.14 6.16 -12.77
C SER A 165 -3.44 7.66 -12.74
N PRO A 166 -3.08 8.37 -11.66
CA PRO A 166 -3.04 9.82 -11.70
C PRO A 166 -2.13 10.31 -12.82
N GLY A 167 -2.52 11.37 -13.51
CA GLY A 167 -1.77 11.90 -14.64
C GLY A 167 -2.60 12.73 -15.60
N VAL A 168 -1.96 13.07 -16.71
CA VAL A 168 -2.57 13.86 -17.79
C VAL A 168 -2.91 12.94 -18.94
N TYR A 169 -4.19 12.88 -19.28
CA TYR A 169 -4.70 12.06 -20.37
C TYR A 169 -5.20 12.94 -21.50
N PHE A 170 -4.74 12.65 -22.73
CA PHE A 170 -5.23 13.30 -23.93
C PHE A 170 -6.25 12.39 -24.62
N GLU A 171 -7.36 12.96 -25.04
CA GLU A 171 -8.39 12.25 -25.80
C GLU A 171 -8.70 12.96 -27.11
N ARG A 172 -9.09 12.17 -28.11
CA ARG A 172 -9.53 12.64 -29.41
C ARG A 172 -10.89 12.02 -29.70
N ASN A 173 -11.90 12.86 -29.84
CA ASN A 173 -13.27 12.46 -30.15
C ASN A 173 -13.68 13.07 -31.49
N VAL A 174 -14.26 12.27 -32.38
CA VAL A 174 -14.80 12.78 -33.65
C VAL A 174 -16.19 13.34 -33.40
N ASP A 175 -16.39 14.65 -33.64
CA ASP A 175 -17.73 15.23 -33.60
C ASP A 175 -18.57 14.72 -34.76
N LYS A 176 -19.66 14.02 -34.44
CA LYS A 176 -20.55 13.38 -35.42
C LYS A 176 -21.25 14.36 -36.35
N THR A 177 -21.29 15.65 -35.99
CA THR A 177 -22.04 16.67 -36.76
C THR A 177 -21.15 17.43 -37.73
N SER A 178 -19.91 17.70 -37.34
CA SER A 178 -18.96 18.49 -38.14
C SER A 178 -17.84 17.66 -38.78
N ASP A 179 -17.77 16.35 -38.50
CA ASP A 179 -16.67 15.46 -38.89
C ASP A 179 -15.27 16.01 -38.52
N LYS A 180 -15.22 16.86 -37.49
CA LYS A 180 -13.98 17.41 -36.94
C LYS A 180 -13.50 16.58 -35.76
N ASP A 181 -12.19 16.45 -35.64
CA ASP A 181 -11.54 15.92 -34.44
C ASP A 181 -11.58 16.98 -33.32
N LEU A 182 -12.26 16.68 -32.23
CA LEU A 182 -12.20 17.43 -30.97
C LEU A 182 -11.12 16.82 -30.08
N TYR A 183 -10.30 17.68 -29.49
CA TYR A 183 -9.21 17.28 -28.61
C TYR A 183 -9.51 17.75 -27.19
N GLY A 184 -9.30 16.85 -26.24
CA GLY A 184 -9.49 17.12 -24.81
C GLY A 184 -8.29 16.65 -24.00
N CYS A 185 -8.15 17.24 -22.82
CA CYS A 185 -7.15 16.89 -21.83
C CYS A 185 -7.79 16.78 -20.45
N LYS A 186 -7.55 15.67 -19.76
CA LYS A 186 -7.99 15.42 -18.39
C LYS A 186 -6.79 15.33 -17.47
N VAL A 187 -6.73 16.20 -16.48
CA VAL A 187 -5.76 16.16 -15.38
C VAL A 187 -6.42 15.46 -14.20
N ILE A 188 -6.01 14.22 -13.96
CA ILE A 188 -6.56 13.35 -12.93
C ILE A 188 -5.57 13.32 -11.76
N PRO A 189 -5.83 13.98 -10.63
CA PRO A 189 -4.96 13.90 -9.46
C PRO A 189 -5.17 12.57 -8.70
N SER A 190 -4.22 12.24 -7.81
CA SER A 190 -4.35 11.09 -6.90
C SER A 190 -5.45 11.30 -5.86
N ARG A 191 -5.65 12.54 -5.41
CA ARG A 191 -6.72 12.99 -4.52
C ARG A 191 -7.16 14.40 -4.94
N GLY A 192 -8.46 14.67 -4.92
CA GLY A 192 -9.02 16.00 -5.19
C GLY A 192 -9.86 16.09 -6.47
N ALA A 193 -10.12 17.33 -6.90
CA ALA A 193 -10.97 17.63 -8.04
C ALA A 193 -10.26 17.38 -9.38
N TRP A 194 -11.01 16.89 -10.37
CA TRP A 194 -10.52 16.74 -11.74
C TRP A 194 -10.55 18.08 -12.45
N LEU A 195 -9.59 18.29 -13.35
CA LEU A 195 -9.55 19.44 -14.23
C LEU A 195 -9.57 18.96 -15.68
N GLU A 196 -10.49 19.49 -16.46
CA GLU A 196 -10.69 19.11 -17.85
C GLU A 196 -10.58 20.34 -18.76
N PHE A 197 -9.95 20.16 -19.90
CA PHE A 197 -9.85 21.14 -20.98
C PHE A 197 -10.35 20.50 -22.26
N GLU A 198 -11.16 21.20 -23.03
CA GLU A 198 -11.68 20.71 -24.30
C GLU A 198 -11.61 21.82 -25.34
N ILE A 199 -11.22 21.47 -26.57
CA ILE A 199 -11.37 22.36 -27.72
C ILE A 199 -12.74 22.07 -28.33
N ASP A 200 -13.63 23.06 -28.29
CA ASP A 200 -14.97 22.94 -28.85
C ASP A 200 -14.94 22.98 -30.40
N LYS A 201 -16.09 22.70 -31.02
CA LYS A 201 -16.23 22.71 -32.49
C LYS A 201 -15.99 24.08 -33.16
N ARG A 202 -15.92 25.15 -32.37
CA ARG A 202 -15.66 26.53 -32.79
C ARG A 202 -14.21 26.93 -32.55
N ASP A 203 -13.33 25.96 -32.29
CA ASP A 203 -11.91 26.16 -32.04
C ASP A 203 -11.65 27.04 -30.80
N SER A 204 -12.54 26.96 -29.79
CA SER A 204 -12.42 27.65 -28.50
C SER A 204 -12.06 26.67 -27.38
N VAL A 205 -11.29 27.14 -26.39
CA VAL A 205 -10.94 26.42 -25.15
C VAL A 205 -11.86 26.81 -24.02
#